data_AF-A0A0D3AF12-F1
#
_entry.id   AF-A0A0D3AF12-F1
#
_cell.length_a   1.000
_cell.length_b   1.000
_cell.length_c   1.000
_cell.angle_alpha   90.00
_cell.angle_beta   90.00
_cell.angle_gamma   90.00
#
_symmetry.space_group_name_H-M   'P 1'
#
loop_
_entity.id
_entity.type
_entity.pdbx_description
1 polymer ?
#
loop_
_entity_poly.entity_id
_entity_poly.type
_entity_poly.pdbx_seq_one_letter_code
_entity_poly.pdbx_strand_id
1 'polypeptide(L)' 'MRIENPKPNKTGNEQNKNDDANKEVINNIAAQTFTFRELATATKNFRQEYLIGEGGFGRVYKGKIEKCDK' A
#
# COMPACT_ATOMS: atom_id res chain seq x y z
N MET A 1 35.42 10.44 25.48
CA MET A 1 34.09 11.06 25.65
C MET A 1 33.04 10.00 25.38
N ARG A 2 32.19 9.67 26.35
CA ARG A 2 31.04 8.78 26.14
C ARG A 2 29.83 9.67 25.86
N ILE A 3 29.19 9.51 24.71
CA ILE A 3 27.96 10.22 24.35
C ILE A 3 26.80 9.31 24.77
N GLU A 4 26.07 9.70 25.80
CA GLU A 4 24.83 9.03 26.19
C GLU A 4 23.70 9.53 25.29
N ASN A 5 23.05 8.63 24.56
CA ASN A 5 21.85 8.96 23.80
C ASN A 5 20.65 9.09 24.74
N PRO A 6 19.90 10.20 24.73
CA PRO A 6 18.71 10.35 25.55
C PRO A 6 17.60 9.39 25.08
N LYS A 7 16.94 8.71 26.03
CA LYS A 7 15.78 7.84 25.74
C LYS A 7 14.60 8.71 25.27
N PRO A 8 13.93 8.37 24.16
CA PRO A 8 12.66 9.02 23.82
C PRO A 8 11.60 8.61 24.85
N ASN A 9 10.95 9.62 25.41
CA ASN A 9 9.91 9.54 26.44
C ASN A 9 8.60 8.98 25.86
N LYS A 10 8.02 8.00 26.56
CA LYS A 10 6.60 7.68 26.41
C LYS A 10 5.81 8.71 27.20
N THR A 11 4.96 9.47 26.51
CA THR A 11 3.89 10.24 27.14
C THR A 11 2.59 9.80 26.49
N GLY A 12 1.77 9.06 27.24
CA GLY A 12 0.34 8.95 26.93
C GLY A 12 -0.37 10.21 27.42
N ASN A 13 -1.46 10.59 26.76
CA ASN A 13 -2.74 10.90 27.39
C ASN A 13 -3.83 11.16 26.34
N GLU A 14 -4.98 10.57 26.60
CA GLU A 14 -6.27 10.72 25.92
C GLU A 14 -6.87 12.11 26.11
N GLN A 15 -7.64 12.56 25.11
CA GLN A 15 -8.75 13.54 25.08
C GLN A 15 -8.87 14.02 23.61
N ASN A 16 -10.02 14.32 22.99
CA ASN A 16 -11.41 14.37 23.38
C ASN A 16 -12.26 14.36 22.07
N LYS A 17 -13.55 14.03 22.19
CA LYS A 17 -14.54 14.09 21.12
C LYS A 17 -14.71 15.53 20.60
N ASN A 18 -14.75 15.71 19.29
CA ASN A 18 -15.39 16.85 18.65
C ASN A 18 -16.07 16.34 17.38
N ASP A 19 -17.40 16.31 17.42
CA ASP A 19 -18.24 16.28 16.23
C ASP A 19 -18.09 17.64 15.54
N ASP A 20 -17.71 17.68 14.27
CA ASP A 20 -18.10 18.79 13.40
C ASP A 20 -17.96 18.43 11.92
N ALA A 21 -19.00 18.83 11.20
CA ALA A 21 -19.24 18.55 9.81
C ALA A 21 -18.25 19.29 8.91
N ASN A 22 -17.36 18.54 8.27
CA ASN A 22 -16.87 18.88 6.93
C ASN A 22 -16.24 17.63 6.30
N LYS A 23 -17.06 16.81 5.64
CA LYS A 23 -16.55 15.71 4.80
C LYS A 23 -16.05 16.35 3.51
N GLU A 24 -14.92 17.05 3.61
CA GLU A 24 -14.10 17.35 2.45
C GLU A 24 -13.87 16.02 1.73
N VAL A 25 -14.35 15.95 0.49
CA VAL A 25 -14.03 14.84 -0.39
C VAL A 25 -12.56 14.98 -0.73
N ILE A 26 -11.70 14.55 0.20
CA ILE A 26 -10.32 14.22 -0.11
C ILE A 26 -10.46 13.07 -1.10
N ASN A 27 -10.37 13.41 -2.38
CA ASN A 27 -10.08 12.45 -3.42
C ASN A 27 -8.75 11.83 -2.99
N ASN A 28 -8.82 10.69 -2.29
CA ASN A 28 -7.66 9.99 -1.78
C ASN A 28 -6.84 9.53 -2.99
N ILE A 29 -5.89 10.37 -3.45
CA ILE A 29 -4.87 10.05 -4.45
C ILE A 29 -3.82 9.14 -3.78
N ALA A 30 -4.29 8.09 -3.12
CA ALA A 30 -3.44 7.09 -2.52
C ALA A 30 -3.23 5.98 -3.56
N ALA A 31 -1.97 5.60 -3.79
CA ALA A 31 -1.68 4.41 -4.56
C ALA A 31 -2.28 3.19 -3.84
N GLN A 32 -2.97 2.34 -4.59
CA GLN A 32 -3.46 1.07 -4.04
C GLN A 32 -2.26 0.12 -3.86
N THR A 33 -2.07 -0.35 -2.63
CA THR A 33 -1.08 -1.40 -2.34
C THR A 33 -1.69 -2.76 -2.66
N PHE A 34 -0.90 -3.62 -3.31
CA PHE A 34 -1.22 -5.02 -3.56
C PHE A 34 -0.12 -5.91 -3.00
N THR A 35 -0.53 -7.02 -2.41
CA THR A 35 0.36 -8.10 -1.99
C THR A 35 0.88 -8.86 -3.20
N PHE A 36 2.04 -9.50 -3.05
CA PHE A 36 2.60 -10.37 -4.09
C PHE A 36 1.61 -11.48 -4.48
N ARG A 37 0.87 -12.04 -3.53
CA ARG A 37 -0.11 -13.09 -3.78
C ARG A 37 -1.27 -12.62 -4.66
N GLU A 38 -1.74 -11.39 -4.47
CA GLU A 38 -2.77 -10.80 -5.34
C GLU A 38 -2.26 -10.63 -6.77
N LEU A 39 -1.01 -10.15 -6.93
CA LEU A 39 -0.37 -10.02 -8.24
C LEU A 39 -0.15 -11.39 -8.91
N ALA A 40 0.26 -12.39 -8.13
CA ALA A 40 0.41 -13.77 -8.61
C ALA A 40 -0.94 -14.30 -9.10
N THR A 41 -2.02 -14.18 -8.31
CA THR A 41 -3.36 -14.60 -8.73
C THR A 41 -3.80 -13.88 -10.00
N ALA A 42 -3.63 -12.56 -10.07
CA ALA A 42 -4.04 -11.75 -11.22
C ALA A 42 -3.33 -12.13 -12.53
N THR A 43 -2.08 -12.58 -12.44
CA THR A 43 -1.23 -13.00 -13.58
C THR A 43 -1.19 -14.52 -13.77
N LYS A 44 -2.05 -15.26 -13.07
CA LYS A 44 -2.07 -16.73 -13.02
C LYS A 44 -0.72 -17.36 -12.66
N ASN A 45 -0.02 -16.77 -11.69
CA ASN A 45 1.33 -17.07 -11.22
C ASN A 45 2.42 -16.73 -12.23
N PHE A 46 2.38 -15.53 -12.82
CA PHE A 46 3.39 -15.03 -13.77
C PHE A 46 3.62 -15.99 -14.96
N ARG A 47 2.52 -16.56 -15.46
CA ARG A 47 2.55 -17.53 -16.55
C ARG A 47 3.06 -16.90 -17.85
N GLN A 48 3.81 -17.67 -18.63
CA GLN A 48 4.42 -17.21 -19.87
C GLN A 48 3.36 -16.76 -20.90
N GLU A 49 2.17 -17.38 -20.91
CA GLU A 49 1.09 -16.98 -21.81
C GLU A 49 0.56 -15.57 -21.54
N TYR A 50 0.87 -15.00 -20.38
CA TYR A 50 0.50 -13.65 -19.97
C TYR A 50 1.68 -12.66 -20.09
N LEU A 51 2.86 -13.09 -20.52
CA LEU A 51 4.00 -12.20 -20.74
C LEU A 51 3.71 -11.29 -21.95
N ILE A 52 3.82 -9.97 -21.73
CA ILE A 52 3.66 -8.95 -22.77
C ILE A 52 5.03 -8.57 -23.34
N GLY A 53 6.08 -8.58 -22.52
CA GLY A 53 7.44 -8.27 -22.96
C GLY A 53 8.47 -8.29 -21.83
N GLU A 54 9.73 -8.15 -22.22
CA GLU A 54 10.89 -8.06 -21.33
C GLU A 54 11.76 -6.88 -21.77
N GLY A 55 12.33 -6.14 -20.81
CA GLY A 55 13.22 -5.02 -21.08
C GLY A 55 13.94 -4.53 -19.83
N GLY A 56 14.45 -3.29 -19.85
CA GLY A 56 15.19 -2.70 -18.72
C GLY A 56 14.42 -2.56 -17.40
N PHE A 57 13.10 -2.77 -17.43
CA PHE A 57 12.21 -2.76 -16.27
C PHE A 57 11.91 -4.18 -15.75
N GLY A 58 12.47 -5.22 -16.38
CA GLY A 58 12.14 -6.62 -16.11
C GLY A 58 11.03 -7.15 -17.02
N ARG A 59 10.33 -8.19 -16.55
CA ARG A 59 9.24 -8.86 -17.28
C ARG A 59 7.90 -8.22 -16.96
N VAL A 60 7.10 -7.97 -18.00
CA VAL A 60 5.78 -7.35 -17.89
C VAL A 60 4.70 -8.37 -18.22
N TYR A 61 3.77 -8.60 -17.28
CA TYR A 61 2.70 -9.58 -17.43
C TYR A 61 1.32 -8.92 -17.44
N LYS A 62 0.40 -9.45 -18.25
CA LYS A 62 -1.03 -9.09 -18.24
C LYS A 62 -1.71 -9.77 -17.04
N GLY A 63 -2.41 -8.99 -16.23
CA GLY A 63 -3.23 -9.52 -15.14
C GLY A 63 -4.47 -8.68 -14.88
N LYS A 64 -5.48 -9.29 -14.23
CA LYS A 64 -6.70 -8.59 -13.81
C LYS A 64 -6.84 -8.72 -12.30
N ILE A 65 -6.89 -7.58 -11.61
CA ILE A 65 -7.25 -7.53 -10.19
C ILE A 65 -8.78 -7.49 -10.15
N GLU A 66 -9.40 -8.54 -9.64
CA GLU A 66 -10.83 -8.50 -9.32
C GLU A 66 -10.99 -7.54 -8.14
N LYS A 67 -11.75 -6.46 -8.34
CA LYS A 67 -12.17 -5.63 -7.20
C LYS A 67 -12.97 -6.56 -6.30
N CYS A 68 -12.42 -6.88 -5.13
CA CYS A 68 -13.26 -7.29 -4.02
C CYS A 68 -14.07 -6.04 -3.69
N ASP A 69 -15.28 -5.95 -4.23
CA ASP A 69 -16.28 -4.98 -3.81
C ASP A 69 -16.43 -5.18 -2.29
N LYS A 70 -15.91 -4.21 -1.53
CA LYS A 70 -16.03 -4.17 -0.08
C LYS A 70 -17.41 -3.65 0.31
#